data_AF-A1RCX4-F1
#
_entry.id   AF-A1RCX4-F1
#
_cell.length_a   1.000
_cell.length_b   1.000
_cell.length_c   1.000
_cell.angle_alpha   90.00
_cell.angle_beta   90.00
_cell.angle_gamma   90.00
#
_symmetry.space_group_name_H-M   'P 1'
#
loop_
_entity.id
_entity.type
_entity.pdbx_description
1 polymer ?
#
loop_
_entity_poly.entity_id
_entity_poly.type
_entity_poly.pdbx_seq_one_letter_code
_entity_poly.pdbx_strand_id
1 'polypeptide(L)'
;MSYPSYSTMVTTMARNGTEFGIRISGLGTRWFTAPAEMVKGLIFPGFTEEDANPDIGDSAITETAGIGGFAMAAAPAITQFVGGSVEDAFSCSNRMYEITLDEHKFFNIPQFNFRGSATGIDLRKVIEVGILPQINTGIAHKEPGVGQIGAGLVNPPKACFNKALSAFVQEYVK
;
A
#
# COMPACT_ATOMS: atom_id res chain seq x y z
N MET A 1 -9.64 -11.50 -18.36
CA MET A 1 -8.34 -11.44 -17.67
C MET A 1 -7.92 -12.85 -17.33
N SER A 2 -6.72 -13.28 -17.72
CA SER A 2 -6.15 -14.56 -17.30
C SER A 2 -5.50 -14.40 -15.92
N TYR A 3 -5.79 -15.30 -15.01
CA TYR A 3 -5.17 -15.36 -13.68
C TYR A 3 -4.17 -16.52 -13.67
N PRO A 4 -2.86 -16.26 -13.87
CA PRO A 4 -1.88 -17.33 -13.89
C PRO A 4 -1.87 -18.10 -12.57
N SER A 5 -2.04 -19.42 -12.65
CA SER A 5 -1.93 -20.33 -11.52
C SER A 5 -0.57 -20.18 -10.83
N TYR A 6 -0.52 -20.44 -9.52
CA TYR A 6 0.68 -20.32 -8.68
C TYR A 6 1.27 -18.91 -8.54
N SER A 7 0.68 -17.87 -9.14
CA SER A 7 1.16 -16.50 -8.94
C SER A 7 0.76 -15.95 -7.55
N THR A 8 1.75 -15.49 -6.79
CA THR A 8 1.56 -14.86 -5.47
C THR A 8 1.51 -13.33 -5.54
N MET A 9 1.48 -12.77 -6.75
CA MET A 9 1.48 -11.32 -6.94
C MET A 9 0.15 -10.71 -6.47
N VAL A 10 0.22 -9.71 -5.61
CA VAL A 10 -0.92 -8.88 -5.24
C VAL A 10 -1.31 -8.03 -6.44
N THR A 11 -2.57 -8.12 -6.85
CA THR A 11 -3.12 -7.43 -8.03
C THR A 11 -4.06 -6.30 -7.67
N THR A 12 -4.47 -6.21 -6.40
CA THR A 12 -5.34 -5.14 -5.92
C THR A 12 -5.09 -4.89 -4.44
N MET A 13 -4.98 -3.63 -4.08
CA MET A 13 -5.16 -3.11 -2.74
C MET A 13 -6.23 -2.02 -2.81
N ALA A 14 -7.25 -2.10 -1.97
CA ALA A 14 -8.36 -1.15 -1.93
C ALA A 14 -9.00 -1.14 -0.54
N ARG A 15 -9.72 -0.08 -0.21
CA ARG A 15 -10.35 0.09 1.10
C ARG A 15 -11.60 0.95 1.03
N ASN A 16 -12.52 0.76 1.96
CA ASN A 16 -13.84 1.40 1.93
C ASN A 16 -14.16 2.22 3.19
N GLY A 17 -13.16 2.53 4.03
CA GLY A 17 -13.37 3.24 5.30
C GLY A 17 -13.82 2.36 6.46
N THR A 18 -13.96 1.05 6.24
CA THR A 18 -14.26 0.05 7.28
C THR A 18 -13.32 -1.15 7.17
N GLU A 19 -13.16 -1.68 5.95
CA GLU A 19 -12.26 -2.78 5.63
C GLU A 19 -11.23 -2.36 4.59
N PHE A 20 -10.04 -2.94 4.71
CA PHE A 20 -9.05 -3.03 3.66
C PHE A 20 -9.12 -4.41 3.01
N GLY A 21 -9.01 -4.48 1.69
CA GLY A 21 -9.02 -5.72 0.93
C GLY A 21 -7.82 -5.84 -0.01
N ILE A 22 -7.31 -7.06 -0.15
CA ILE A 22 -6.38 -7.42 -1.23
C ILE A 22 -6.93 -8.53 -2.12
N ARG A 23 -6.45 -8.58 -3.37
CA ARG A 23 -6.57 -9.73 -4.27
C ARG A 23 -5.19 -10.15 -4.74
N ILE A 24 -5.01 -11.45 -4.96
CA ILE A 24 -3.78 -11.99 -5.55
C ILE A 24 -4.08 -12.73 -6.84
N SER A 25 -3.14 -12.67 -7.78
CA SER A 25 -3.31 -13.21 -9.12
C SER A 25 -3.69 -14.70 -9.11
N GLY A 26 -2.99 -15.53 -8.33
CA GLY A 26 -3.21 -16.97 -8.30
C GLY A 26 -4.56 -17.41 -7.72
N LEU A 27 -5.33 -16.52 -7.09
CA LEU A 27 -6.63 -16.84 -6.49
C LEU A 27 -7.79 -16.05 -7.14
N GLY A 28 -7.56 -15.52 -8.35
CA GLY A 28 -8.59 -14.89 -9.17
C GLY A 28 -9.18 -13.63 -8.55
N THR A 29 -10.51 -13.60 -8.41
CA THR A 29 -11.26 -12.44 -7.93
C THR A 29 -11.55 -12.46 -6.43
N ARG A 30 -11.03 -13.45 -5.69
CA ARG A 30 -11.29 -13.60 -4.25
C ARG A 30 -10.65 -12.47 -3.46
N TRP A 31 -11.44 -11.86 -2.57
CA TRP A 31 -10.98 -10.82 -1.65
C TRP A 31 -10.51 -11.41 -0.32
N PHE A 32 -9.45 -10.82 0.22
CA PHE A 32 -8.96 -11.08 1.57
C PHE A 32 -9.00 -9.76 2.35
N THR A 33 -9.93 -9.66 3.30
CA THR A 33 -10.21 -8.41 4.01
C THR A 33 -9.85 -8.46 5.48
N ALA A 34 -9.66 -7.28 6.08
CA ALA A 34 -9.51 -7.02 7.49
C ALA A 34 -9.91 -5.56 7.79
N PRO A 35 -10.14 -5.17 9.07
CA PRO A 35 -10.47 -3.78 9.41
C PRO A 35 -9.44 -2.79 8.85
N ALA A 36 -9.89 -1.70 8.24
CA ALA A 36 -9.01 -0.66 7.72
C ALA A 36 -8.25 0.05 8.87
N GLU A 37 -6.98 0.37 8.63
CA GLU A 37 -6.15 1.06 9.61
C GLU A 37 -6.41 2.58 9.63
N MET A 38 -6.03 3.22 10.73
CA MET A 38 -6.00 4.68 10.82
C MET A 38 -4.74 5.23 10.14
N VAL A 39 -4.93 6.24 9.30
CA VAL A 39 -3.83 6.93 8.61
C VAL A 39 -3.10 7.83 9.61
N LYS A 40 -1.77 7.74 9.67
CA LYS A 40 -0.94 8.54 10.59
C LYS A 40 -0.19 9.62 9.83
N GLY A 41 -0.34 10.88 10.25
CA GLY A 41 0.34 11.98 9.58
C GLY A 41 -0.11 13.34 10.07
N LEU A 42 -0.03 14.33 9.18
CA LEU A 42 -0.35 15.71 9.49
C LEU A 42 -1.87 15.93 9.43
N ILE A 43 -2.43 16.48 10.50
CA ILE A 43 -3.82 16.95 10.59
C ILE A 43 -3.86 18.46 10.32
N PHE A 44 -4.81 18.91 9.52
CA PHE A 44 -4.97 20.31 9.17
C PHE A 44 -5.48 21.15 10.37
N PRO A 45 -5.13 22.45 10.43
CA PRO A 45 -5.63 23.32 11.49
C PRO A 45 -7.16 23.30 11.59
N GLY A 46 -7.67 23.13 12.81
CA GLY A 46 -9.11 23.05 13.08
C GLY A 46 -9.66 21.62 13.19
N PHE A 47 -8.85 20.59 12.95
CA PHE A 47 -9.21 19.19 13.13
C PHE A 47 -8.28 18.47 14.10
N THR A 48 -8.68 17.28 14.52
CA THR A 48 -7.93 16.37 15.39
C THR A 48 -7.91 14.96 14.82
N GLU A 49 -7.10 14.06 15.39
CA GLU A 49 -7.12 12.64 15.01
C GLU A 49 -8.47 11.97 15.28
N GLU A 50 -9.25 12.45 16.25
CA GLU A 50 -10.58 11.91 16.58
C GLU A 50 -11.62 12.15 15.47
N ASP A 51 -11.35 13.11 14.60
CA ASP A 51 -12.21 13.46 13.46
C ASP A 51 -11.98 12.55 12.25
N ALA A 52 -10.90 11.76 12.26
CA ALA A 52 -10.48 10.94 11.13
C ALA A 52 -11.34 9.68 10.94
N ASN A 53 -11.57 9.36 9.67
CA ASN A 53 -12.10 8.08 9.23
C ASN A 53 -10.96 7.07 9.02
N PRO A 54 -11.20 5.76 9.18
CA PRO A 54 -10.27 4.74 8.70
C PRO A 54 -9.98 4.88 7.20
N ASP A 55 -8.86 4.32 6.75
CA ASP A 55 -8.39 4.46 5.37
C ASP A 55 -9.48 4.07 4.33
N ILE A 56 -9.62 4.89 3.28
CA ILE A 56 -10.72 4.81 2.32
C ILE A 56 -10.28 5.13 0.88
N GLY A 57 -10.87 4.42 -0.08
CA GLY A 57 -10.75 4.63 -1.52
C GLY A 57 -10.06 3.47 -2.26
N ASP A 58 -10.00 3.59 -3.58
CA ASP A 58 -9.30 2.63 -4.44
C ASP A 58 -7.89 3.11 -4.82
N SER A 59 -7.47 4.28 -4.34
CA SER A 59 -6.19 4.91 -4.70
C SER A 59 -4.96 4.06 -4.37
N ALA A 60 -5.06 3.12 -3.41
CA ALA A 60 -4.01 2.13 -3.09
C ALA A 60 -3.63 1.21 -4.27
N ILE A 61 -4.41 1.24 -5.37
CA ILE A 61 -4.02 0.63 -6.65
C ILE A 61 -2.75 1.28 -7.25
N THR A 62 -2.49 2.55 -6.89
CA THR A 62 -1.28 3.31 -7.26
C THR A 62 -0.03 2.62 -6.71
N GLU A 63 -0.02 2.32 -5.42
CA GLU A 63 1.05 1.56 -4.75
C GLU A 63 1.13 0.13 -5.25
N THR A 64 -0.02 -0.50 -5.53
CA THR A 64 -0.05 -1.83 -6.14
C THR A 64 0.68 -1.86 -7.49
N ALA A 65 0.60 -0.75 -8.25
CA ALA A 65 1.29 -0.57 -9.53
C ALA A 65 2.76 -0.12 -9.39
N GLY A 66 3.24 0.14 -8.17
CA GLY A 66 4.63 0.55 -7.90
C GLY A 66 4.88 2.05 -7.93
N ILE A 67 3.84 2.89 -7.81
CA ILE A 67 3.95 4.34 -7.68
C ILE A 67 3.36 4.81 -6.33
N GLY A 68 3.18 6.10 -6.10
CA GLY A 68 2.70 6.60 -4.79
C GLY A 68 3.72 6.35 -3.67
N GLY A 69 3.30 5.77 -2.56
CA GLY A 69 4.19 5.44 -1.42
C GLY A 69 5.41 4.58 -1.80
N PHE A 70 5.30 3.77 -2.85
CA PHE A 70 6.42 2.95 -3.36
C PHE A 70 7.51 3.79 -4.03
N ALA A 71 7.14 4.92 -4.62
CA ALA A 71 8.03 5.84 -5.32
C ALA A 71 8.21 7.16 -4.56
N MET A 72 8.06 7.15 -3.23
CA MET A 72 8.15 8.35 -2.39
C MET A 72 9.50 9.09 -2.52
N ALA A 73 10.60 8.37 -2.79
CA ALA A 73 11.90 8.97 -3.09
C ALA A 73 11.91 9.88 -4.34
N ALA A 74 10.98 9.69 -5.28
CA ALA A 74 10.82 10.54 -6.45
C ALA A 74 10.13 11.88 -6.13
N ALA A 75 9.49 12.00 -4.97
CA ALA A 75 8.72 13.17 -4.55
C ALA A 75 9.05 13.58 -3.09
N PRO A 76 10.32 13.89 -2.76
CA PRO A 76 10.73 14.14 -1.37
C PRO A 76 10.00 15.32 -0.71
N ALA A 77 9.48 16.27 -1.49
CA ALA A 77 8.68 17.38 -0.97
C ALA A 77 7.40 16.92 -0.26
N ILE A 78 6.88 15.73 -0.58
CA ILE A 78 5.65 15.20 0.00
C ILE A 78 5.77 14.96 1.50
N THR A 79 6.99 14.79 2.04
CA THR A 79 7.20 14.55 3.48
C THR A 79 6.75 15.72 4.34
N GLN A 80 6.69 16.93 3.79
CA GLN A 80 6.10 18.10 4.46
C GLN A 80 4.58 18.01 4.60
N PHE A 81 3.95 17.12 3.83
CA PHE A 81 2.50 16.94 3.78
C PHE A 81 2.02 15.63 4.40
N VAL A 82 2.70 14.50 4.13
CA VAL A 82 2.36 13.18 4.68
C VAL A 82 3.12 12.83 5.97
N GLY A 83 4.05 13.70 6.38
CA GLY A 83 4.95 13.47 7.51
C GLY A 83 6.21 12.67 7.14
N GLY A 84 7.12 12.58 8.11
CA GLY A 84 8.44 11.95 7.96
C GLY A 84 9.53 12.90 7.43
N SER A 85 10.71 12.35 7.25
CA SER A 85 11.88 13.04 6.69
C SER A 85 12.14 12.63 5.23
N VAL A 86 12.99 13.38 4.54
CA VAL A 86 13.47 12.99 3.20
C VAL A 86 14.17 11.63 3.26
N GLU A 87 14.91 11.34 4.32
CA GLU A 87 15.57 10.05 4.54
C GLU A 87 14.54 8.91 4.69
N ASP A 88 13.41 9.17 5.36
CA ASP A 88 12.32 8.19 5.47
C ASP A 88 11.70 7.89 4.10
N ALA A 89 11.53 8.90 3.23
CA ALA A 89 11.03 8.70 1.87
C ALA A 89 11.96 7.80 1.05
N PHE A 90 13.27 7.99 1.17
CA PHE A 90 14.29 7.19 0.48
C PHE A 90 14.31 5.76 1.05
N SER A 91 14.32 5.64 2.37
CA SER A 91 14.28 4.35 3.07
C SER A 91 13.02 3.56 2.73
N CYS A 92 11.86 4.23 2.65
CA CYS A 92 10.59 3.64 2.27
C CYS A 92 10.66 3.02 0.87
N SER A 93 11.03 3.82 -0.15
CA SER A 93 11.14 3.31 -1.52
C SER A 93 12.14 2.17 -1.64
N ASN A 94 13.28 2.22 -0.95
CA ASN A 94 14.25 1.13 -0.95
C ASN A 94 13.67 -0.17 -0.35
N ARG A 95 12.95 -0.08 0.77
CA ARG A 95 12.32 -1.25 1.41
C ARG A 95 11.27 -1.93 0.54
N MET A 96 10.62 -1.21 -0.38
CA MET A 96 9.61 -1.81 -1.25
C MET A 96 10.22 -2.79 -2.28
N TYR A 97 11.51 -2.65 -2.62
CA TYR A 97 12.21 -3.65 -3.45
C TYR A 97 12.29 -5.03 -2.77
N GLU A 98 12.32 -5.08 -1.44
CA GLU A 98 12.38 -6.33 -0.67
C GLU A 98 11.10 -7.16 -0.77
N ILE A 99 9.96 -6.53 -1.09
CA ILE A 99 8.64 -7.19 -1.15
C ILE A 99 8.07 -7.28 -2.56
N THR A 100 8.83 -6.87 -3.58
CA THR A 100 8.38 -6.83 -4.98
C THR A 100 9.14 -7.80 -5.86
N LEU A 101 8.56 -8.12 -7.02
CA LEU A 101 9.11 -9.10 -7.95
C LEU A 101 10.21 -8.50 -8.84
N ASP A 102 10.06 -7.23 -9.24
CA ASP A 102 10.95 -6.57 -10.18
C ASP A 102 10.90 -5.03 -10.07
N GLU A 103 11.67 -4.35 -10.91
CA GLU A 103 11.65 -2.90 -11.11
C GLU A 103 10.78 -2.53 -12.33
N HIS A 104 10.03 -1.43 -12.22
CA HIS A 104 9.15 -0.98 -13.30
C HIS A 104 9.95 -0.34 -14.45
N LYS A 105 9.79 -0.85 -15.67
CA LYS A 105 10.54 -0.43 -16.86
C LYS A 105 10.42 1.07 -17.22
N PHE A 106 9.28 1.69 -16.91
CA PHE A 106 8.95 3.05 -17.36
C PHE A 106 8.85 4.08 -16.24
N PHE A 107 8.77 3.64 -14.98
CA PHE A 107 8.56 4.54 -13.84
C PHE A 107 9.85 4.58 -13.05
N ASN A 108 10.77 5.44 -13.50
CA ASN A 108 12.11 5.50 -12.94
C ASN A 108 12.18 6.56 -11.84
N ILE A 109 13.00 6.29 -10.82
CA ILE A 109 13.24 7.21 -9.70
C ILE A 109 14.61 7.89 -9.91
N PRO A 110 14.66 9.17 -10.31
CA PRO A 110 15.92 9.88 -10.59
C PRO A 110 16.91 9.85 -9.43
N GLN A 111 16.40 9.97 -8.20
CA GLN A 111 17.16 9.98 -6.96
C GLN A 111 17.88 8.65 -6.70
N PHE A 112 17.43 7.57 -7.33
CA PHE A 112 18.06 6.25 -7.29
C PHE A 112 18.80 5.93 -8.59
N ASN A 113 19.41 6.95 -9.22
CA ASN A 113 20.10 6.81 -10.51
C ASN A 113 19.21 6.18 -11.58
N PHE A 114 17.93 6.57 -11.61
CA PHE A 114 16.93 6.08 -12.56
C PHE A 114 16.64 4.57 -12.51
N ARG A 115 16.87 3.91 -11.35
CA ARG A 115 16.28 2.60 -11.07
C ARG A 115 14.76 2.65 -11.25
N GLY A 116 14.18 1.56 -11.77
CA GLY A 116 12.73 1.46 -11.94
C GLY A 116 12.05 1.28 -10.59
N SER A 117 10.86 1.84 -10.38
CA SER A 117 10.16 1.73 -9.11
C SER A 117 9.77 0.29 -8.79
N ALA A 118 9.78 -0.08 -7.51
CA ALA A 118 9.43 -1.42 -7.05
C ALA A 118 8.03 -1.84 -7.54
N THR A 119 7.89 -2.98 -8.24
CA THR A 119 6.60 -3.41 -8.81
C THR A 119 6.33 -4.92 -8.69
N GLY A 120 5.04 -5.27 -8.65
CA GLY A 120 4.58 -6.64 -8.45
C GLY A 120 4.83 -7.11 -7.01
N ILE A 121 4.00 -6.66 -6.06
CA ILE A 121 4.12 -7.06 -4.65
C ILE A 121 3.94 -8.59 -4.54
N ASP A 122 4.93 -9.30 -3.99
CA ASP A 122 4.86 -10.74 -3.75
C ASP A 122 4.36 -11.01 -2.32
N LEU A 123 3.20 -11.65 -2.21
CA LEU A 123 2.61 -12.08 -0.95
C LEU A 123 3.59 -12.86 -0.06
N ARG A 124 4.42 -13.73 -0.64
CA ARG A 124 5.37 -14.55 0.13
C ARG A 124 6.46 -13.69 0.77
N LYS A 125 7.03 -12.77 -0.01
CA LYS A 125 8.06 -11.85 0.47
C LYS A 125 7.52 -10.97 1.60
N VAL A 126 6.31 -10.41 1.44
CA VAL A 126 5.64 -9.63 2.50
C VAL A 126 5.57 -10.40 3.82
N ILE A 127 5.22 -11.69 3.78
CA ILE A 127 5.12 -12.53 4.97
C ILE A 127 6.50 -12.91 5.52
N GLU A 128 7.43 -13.31 4.65
CA GLU A 128 8.77 -13.78 4.99
C GLU A 128 9.61 -12.69 5.67
N VAL A 129 9.69 -11.50 5.05
CA VAL A 129 10.50 -10.39 5.58
C VAL A 129 9.75 -9.53 6.59
N GLY A 130 8.43 -9.72 6.72
CA GLY A 130 7.58 -8.96 7.64
C GLY A 130 7.40 -7.48 7.28
N ILE A 131 7.75 -7.07 6.05
CA ILE A 131 7.57 -5.71 5.54
C ILE A 131 6.20 -5.62 4.86
N LEU A 132 5.37 -4.65 5.27
CA LEU A 132 4.09 -4.35 4.64
C LEU A 132 4.24 -3.27 3.56
N PRO A 133 3.38 -3.26 2.52
CA PRO A 133 3.31 -2.16 1.57
C PRO A 133 3.09 -0.81 2.26
N GLN A 134 3.81 0.22 1.83
CA GLN A 134 3.61 1.60 2.31
C GLN A 134 2.68 2.36 1.39
N ILE A 135 1.65 2.98 1.96
CA ILE A 135 0.67 3.81 1.25
C ILE A 135 0.77 5.25 1.75
N ASN A 136 0.76 6.19 0.81
CA ASN A 136 0.60 7.61 1.09
C ASN A 136 -0.84 7.99 0.72
N THR A 137 -1.59 8.56 1.66
CA THR A 137 -3.02 8.83 1.45
C THR A 137 -3.50 10.07 2.19
N GLY A 138 -4.62 10.63 1.72
CA GLY A 138 -5.35 11.66 2.47
C GLY A 138 -6.07 11.06 3.67
N ILE A 139 -6.21 11.87 4.72
CA ILE A 139 -7.04 11.58 5.90
C ILE A 139 -8.39 12.22 5.64
N ALA A 140 -9.45 11.42 5.51
CA ALA A 140 -10.81 11.90 5.34
C ALA A 140 -11.47 12.05 6.71
N HIS A 141 -12.36 13.03 6.84
CA HIS A 141 -13.21 13.17 8.02
C HIS A 141 -14.24 12.04 8.10
N LYS A 142 -14.61 11.61 9.30
CA LYS A 142 -15.64 10.57 9.53
C LYS A 142 -17.07 11.02 9.19
N GLU A 143 -17.35 12.31 9.35
CA GLU A 143 -18.65 12.89 8.96
C GLU A 143 -18.71 13.19 7.46
N PRO A 144 -19.80 12.80 6.75
CA PRO A 144 -19.98 13.05 5.32
C PRO A 144 -19.93 14.53 4.95
N GLY A 145 -19.23 14.86 3.85
CA GLY A 145 -19.23 16.19 3.25
C GLY A 145 -18.18 17.17 3.79
N VAL A 146 -17.46 16.83 4.87
CA VAL A 146 -16.35 17.67 5.40
C VAL A 146 -15.10 17.53 4.52
N GLY A 147 -14.81 16.32 4.02
CA GLY A 147 -13.73 16.08 3.08
C GLY A 147 -12.39 15.76 3.74
N GLN A 148 -11.29 16.19 3.12
CA GLN A 148 -9.92 15.89 3.56
C GLN A 148 -9.53 16.79 4.74
N ILE A 149 -9.04 16.18 5.81
CA ILE A 149 -8.62 16.84 7.06
C ILE A 149 -7.15 16.63 7.39
N GLY A 150 -6.42 15.95 6.52
CA GLY A 150 -5.00 15.69 6.69
C GLY A 150 -4.43 14.81 5.58
N ALA A 151 -3.18 14.39 5.76
CA ALA A 151 -2.54 13.40 4.91
C ALA A 151 -1.46 12.65 5.70
N GLY A 152 -1.19 11.43 5.29
CA GLY A 152 -0.29 10.57 6.05
C GLY A 152 0.09 9.27 5.39
N LEU A 153 0.66 8.43 6.23
CA LEU A 153 1.20 7.13 5.94
C LEU A 153 0.29 6.07 6.57
N VAL A 154 0.04 4.99 5.83
CA VAL A 154 -0.70 3.84 6.31
C VAL A 154 -0.17 2.55 5.65
N ASN A 155 -0.38 1.43 6.32
CA ASN A 155 -0.08 0.11 5.77
C ASN A 155 -1.37 -0.71 5.70
N PRO A 156 -1.49 -1.64 4.73
CA PRO A 156 -2.57 -2.61 4.76
C PRO A 156 -2.50 -3.47 6.04
N PRO A 157 -3.62 -3.92 6.60
CA PRO A 157 -3.61 -4.80 7.76
C PRO A 157 -2.91 -6.13 7.43
N LYS A 158 -1.99 -6.57 8.29
CA LYS A 158 -1.24 -7.84 8.11
C LYS A 158 -2.16 -9.05 7.92
N ALA A 159 -3.35 -9.01 8.52
CA ALA A 159 -4.35 -10.08 8.42
C ALA A 159 -4.81 -10.35 6.98
N CYS A 160 -4.80 -9.36 6.09
CA CYS A 160 -5.13 -9.56 4.68
C CYS A 160 -4.13 -10.53 4.00
N PHE A 161 -2.83 -10.33 4.25
CA PHE A 161 -1.78 -11.20 3.71
C PHE A 161 -1.79 -12.58 4.35
N ASN A 162 -1.96 -12.69 5.68
CA ASN A 162 -2.06 -13.99 6.34
C ASN A 162 -3.19 -14.85 5.75
N LYS A 163 -4.39 -14.25 5.58
CA LYS A 163 -5.55 -14.92 4.98
C LYS A 163 -5.28 -15.34 3.52
N ALA A 164 -4.66 -14.47 2.74
CA ALA A 164 -4.29 -14.75 1.35
C ALA A 164 -3.29 -15.91 1.25
N LEU A 165 -2.28 -15.96 2.13
CA LEU A 165 -1.28 -17.02 2.14
C LEU A 165 -1.89 -18.36 2.53
N SER A 166 -2.72 -18.40 3.59
CA SER A 166 -3.42 -19.63 3.98
C SER A 166 -4.29 -20.18 2.84
N ALA A 167 -5.02 -19.32 2.13
CA ALA A 167 -5.82 -19.73 0.98
C ALA A 167 -4.96 -20.20 -0.20
N PHE A 168 -3.81 -19.56 -0.44
CA PHE A 168 -2.87 -19.96 -1.50
C PHE A 168 -2.29 -21.36 -1.23
N VAL A 169 -1.87 -21.63 0.02
CA VAL A 169 -1.36 -22.94 0.44
C VAL A 169 -2.41 -24.03 0.27
N GLN A 170 -3.66 -23.78 0.68
CA GLN A 170 -4.77 -24.72 0.53
C GLN A 170 -5.04 -25.09 -0.94
N GLU A 171 -4.91 -24.13 -1.85
CA GLU A 171 -5.15 -24.35 -3.27
C GLU A 171 -4.01 -25.11 -3.95
N TYR A 172 -2.75 -24.75 -3.65
CA TYR A 172 -1.60 -25.11 -4.48
C TYR A 172 -0.55 -26.00 -3.82
N VAL A 173 -0.57 -26.19 -2.49
CA VAL A 173 0.49 -26.88 -1.71
C VAL A 173 -0.10 -28.04 -0.89
N LYS A 174 -0.81 -28.94 -1.57
CA LYS A 174 -1.36 -30.16 -0.96
C LYS A 174 -0.28 -31.08 -0.40
#